data_AF-A0A9X6N716-F1
#
_entry.id   AF-A0A9X6N716-F1
#
_cell.length_a   1.000
_cell.length_b   1.000
_cell.length_c   1.000
_cell.angle_alpha   90.00
_cell.angle_beta   90.00
_cell.angle_gamma   90.00
#
_symmetry.space_group_name_H-M   'P 1'
#
loop_
_entity.id
_entity.type
_entity.pdbx_description
1 polymer ?
#
loop_
_entity_poly.entity_id
_entity_poly.type
_entity_poly.pdbx_seq_one_letter_code
_entity_poly.pdbx_strand_id
1 'polypeptide(L)'
;MIVTVEWLREHIEDENVRIIDCRFDLANPNWGREKYEEGHIPHALYFDLNLDLSSPIAEHGGRHPLPNIEEFADKLSEAGIDEHTTVIAYDSQAGANASRLWWLCNYVGHEKVYILDGGFPAWKENGLPTTAEIPVAIRKTFKANIQDHMLVTMETVRENIRAGADVTLIDSREPKRYAGVEELVDHKAGHIPTAANYFWKDGMLQSGQFKNKAEQQERFQHLSKDKETIVYCGSGVTACPNILALKLAGFQNVKLYAGSWSDWISYPENQIAKED
;
A
#
# COMPACT_ATOMS: atom_id res chain seq x y z
N MET A 1 3.52 1.69 12.76
CA MET A 1 2.64 1.61 11.59
C MET A 1 2.00 2.94 11.24
N ILE A 2 1.40 3.69 12.18
CA ILE A 2 0.78 4.99 11.92
C ILE A 2 1.33 6.03 12.92
N VAL A 3 1.52 7.27 12.49
CA VAL A 3 1.87 8.42 13.33
C VAL A 3 0.87 9.56 13.12
N THR A 4 0.68 10.39 14.14
CA THR A 4 -0.21 11.55 14.07
C THR A 4 0.46 12.73 13.38
N VAL A 5 -0.34 13.69 12.92
CA VAL A 5 0.15 15.00 12.44
C VAL A 5 0.98 15.71 13.51
N GLU A 6 0.54 15.63 14.77
CA GLU A 6 1.27 16.22 15.89
C GLU A 6 2.67 15.61 16.07
N TRP A 7 2.76 14.28 16.01
CA TRP A 7 4.06 13.60 16.10
C TRP A 7 4.99 14.07 14.98
N LEU A 8 4.50 14.13 13.74
CA LEU A 8 5.34 14.59 12.63
C LEU A 8 5.76 16.04 12.81
N ARG A 9 4.87 16.92 13.27
CA ARG A 9 5.17 18.33 13.56
C ARG A 9 6.30 18.48 14.59
N GLU A 10 6.30 17.66 15.64
CA GLU A 10 7.32 17.69 16.69
C GLU A 10 8.68 17.16 16.25
N HIS A 11 8.71 16.27 15.24
CA HIS A 11 9.93 15.56 14.79
C HIS A 11 10.35 15.95 13.36
N ILE A 12 9.76 16.99 12.78
CA ILE A 12 10.00 17.37 11.37
C ILE A 12 11.44 17.81 11.11
N GLU A 13 12.11 18.35 12.12
CA GLU A 13 13.51 18.79 12.06
C GLU A 13 14.51 17.69 12.48
N ASP A 14 14.03 16.50 12.86
CA ASP A 14 14.92 15.42 13.27
C ASP A 14 15.73 14.90 12.08
N GLU A 15 17.06 14.87 12.22
CA GLU A 15 17.96 14.45 11.14
C GLU A 15 17.67 13.03 10.63
N ASN A 16 17.16 12.16 11.50
CA ASN A 16 16.84 10.77 11.17
C ASN A 16 15.38 10.55 10.76
N VAL A 17 14.56 11.59 10.59
CA VAL A 17 13.20 11.47 10.07
C VAL A 17 13.17 11.86 8.59
N ARG A 18 12.75 10.94 7.71
CA ARG A 18 12.52 11.23 6.29
C ARG A 18 11.05 11.14 5.95
N ILE A 19 10.56 12.16 5.26
CA ILE A 19 9.14 12.29 4.90
C ILE A 19 9.02 11.99 3.41
N ILE A 20 8.10 11.11 3.03
CA ILE A 20 7.93 10.68 1.64
C ILE A 20 6.49 10.94 1.20
N ASP A 21 6.37 11.81 0.20
CA ASP A 21 5.13 12.10 -0.50
C ASP A 21 4.88 11.03 -1.57
N CYS A 22 3.78 10.30 -1.40
CA CYS A 22 3.31 9.24 -2.27
C CYS A 22 2.01 9.65 -3.01
N ARG A 23 1.71 10.95 -3.14
CA ARG A 23 0.54 11.41 -3.89
C ARG A 23 0.62 10.91 -5.34
N PHE A 24 -0.50 10.38 -5.82
CA PHE A 24 -0.63 9.84 -7.18
C PHE A 24 -2.12 9.80 -7.54
N ASP A 25 -2.43 9.92 -8.83
CA ASP A 25 -3.76 9.73 -9.40
C ASP A 25 -3.66 8.75 -10.58
N LEU A 26 -4.48 7.70 -10.56
CA LEU A 26 -4.50 6.69 -11.61
C LEU A 26 -4.94 7.26 -12.97
N ALA A 27 -5.80 8.28 -12.97
CA ALA A 27 -6.29 8.91 -14.20
C ALA A 27 -5.30 9.93 -14.78
N ASN A 28 -4.37 10.44 -13.96
CA ASN A 28 -3.32 11.36 -14.37
C ASN A 28 -2.01 11.03 -13.63
N PRO A 29 -1.13 10.18 -14.21
CA PRO A 29 0.10 9.73 -13.55
C PRO A 29 1.04 10.87 -13.13
N ASN A 30 1.04 12.01 -13.84
CA ASN A 30 1.89 13.15 -13.51
C ASN A 30 1.33 14.01 -12.37
N TRP A 31 0.05 13.86 -12.03
CA TRP A 31 -0.62 14.70 -11.04
C TRP A 31 0.10 14.72 -9.70
N GLY A 32 0.61 13.57 -9.25
CA GLY A 32 1.33 13.47 -7.98
C GLY A 32 2.58 14.35 -7.94
N ARG A 33 3.40 14.26 -8.98
CA ARG A 33 4.60 15.09 -9.18
C ARG A 33 4.26 16.57 -9.24
N GLU A 34 3.26 16.93 -10.05
CA GLU A 34 2.78 18.31 -10.19
C GLU A 34 2.33 18.88 -8.83
N LYS A 35 1.54 18.12 -8.06
CA LYS A 35 1.09 18.54 -6.73
C LYS A 35 2.18 18.59 -5.68
N TYR A 36 3.20 17.75 -5.81
CA TYR A 36 4.40 17.87 -4.98
C TYR A 36 5.14 19.17 -5.28
N GLU A 37 5.39 19.50 -6.55
CA GLU A 37 6.09 20.73 -6.95
C GLU A 37 5.30 22.00 -6.61
N GLU A 38 3.96 21.96 -6.66
CA GLU A 38 3.10 23.06 -6.19
C GLU A 38 3.21 23.30 -4.68
N GLY A 39 3.34 22.24 -3.88
CA GLY A 39 3.37 22.34 -2.43
C GLY A 39 3.29 20.98 -1.73
N HIS A 40 4.23 20.73 -0.81
CA HIS A 40 4.36 19.51 -0.01
C HIS A 40 4.70 19.81 1.45
N ILE A 41 4.69 18.78 2.30
CA ILE A 41 5.15 18.90 3.69
C ILE A 41 6.65 19.24 3.67
N PRO A 42 7.14 20.21 4.49
CA PRO A 42 8.56 20.53 4.55
C PRO A 42 9.45 19.30 4.71
N HIS A 43 10.61 19.31 4.05
CA HIS A 43 11.58 18.19 4.01
C HIS A 43 11.10 16.90 3.33
N ALA A 44 9.90 16.88 2.73
CA ALA A 44 9.41 15.70 2.03
C ALA A 44 10.10 15.49 0.68
N LEU A 45 10.44 14.25 0.36
CA LEU A 45 10.83 13.80 -0.97
C LEU A 45 9.64 13.14 -1.68
N TYR A 46 9.66 13.10 -3.00
CA TYR A 46 8.59 12.48 -3.79
C TYR A 46 8.97 11.09 -4.28
N PHE A 47 8.08 10.12 -4.05
CA PHE A 47 8.18 8.77 -4.61
C PHE A 47 6.97 8.52 -5.51
N ASP A 48 7.24 8.32 -6.79
CA ASP A 48 6.23 8.06 -7.81
C ASP A 48 5.75 6.60 -7.74
N LEU A 49 4.43 6.38 -7.80
CA LEU A 49 3.87 5.03 -7.72
C LEU A 49 4.33 4.14 -8.88
N ASN A 50 4.41 4.68 -10.10
CA ASN A 50 4.73 3.94 -11.31
C ASN A 50 6.23 3.82 -11.55
N LEU A 51 7.01 4.84 -11.17
CA LEU A 51 8.44 4.89 -11.48
C LEU A 51 9.33 4.41 -10.33
N ASP A 52 8.93 4.66 -9.07
CA ASP A 52 9.75 4.33 -7.90
C ASP A 52 9.20 3.14 -7.10
N LEU A 53 7.88 2.98 -7.06
CA LEU A 53 7.20 1.93 -6.27
C LEU A 53 6.68 0.76 -7.10
N SER A 54 7.00 0.75 -8.40
CA SER A 54 6.61 -0.29 -9.35
C SER A 54 7.68 -0.52 -10.42
N SER A 55 7.72 -1.73 -10.98
CA SER A 55 8.45 -1.99 -12.23
C SER A 55 7.56 -1.69 -13.46
N PRO A 56 8.14 -1.58 -14.67
CA PRO A 56 7.36 -1.51 -15.91
C PRO A 56 6.36 -2.66 -16.04
N ILE A 57 5.18 -2.35 -16.59
CA ILE A 57 4.12 -3.33 -16.83
C ILE A 57 4.60 -4.38 -17.85
N ALA A 58 4.40 -5.65 -17.52
CA ALA A 58 4.61 -6.79 -18.41
C ALA A 58 3.28 -7.49 -18.70
N GLU A 59 3.33 -8.61 -19.44
CA GLU A 59 2.14 -9.44 -19.71
C GLU A 59 1.49 -9.96 -18.42
N HIS A 60 2.31 -10.36 -17.45
CA HIS A 60 1.92 -10.82 -16.12
C HIS A 60 2.57 -9.95 -15.04
N GLY A 61 2.10 -10.07 -13.80
CA GLY A 61 2.58 -9.31 -12.63
C GLY A 61 1.73 -8.10 -12.24
N GLY A 62 0.67 -7.82 -13.01
CA GLY A 62 -0.33 -6.79 -12.70
C GLY A 62 0.03 -5.39 -13.21
N ARG A 63 -0.84 -4.40 -12.94
CA ARG A 63 -0.65 -3.00 -13.41
C ARG A 63 0.36 -2.20 -12.59
N HIS A 64 0.71 -2.65 -11.39
CA HIS A 64 1.79 -2.09 -10.57
C HIS A 64 2.69 -3.22 -10.04
N PRO A 65 3.46 -3.88 -10.95
CA PRO A 65 4.39 -4.94 -10.55
C PRO A 65 5.33 -4.44 -9.46
N LEU A 66 5.82 -5.32 -8.59
CA LEU A 66 6.81 -4.92 -7.57
C LEU A 66 8.04 -4.29 -8.25
N PRO A 67 8.65 -3.24 -7.67
CA PRO A 67 9.86 -2.63 -8.22
C PRO A 67 11.02 -3.63 -8.17
N ASN A 68 12.01 -3.45 -9.03
CA ASN A 68 13.27 -4.17 -8.87
C ASN A 68 13.85 -3.83 -7.48
N ILE A 69 14.25 -4.85 -6.73
CA ILE A 69 14.73 -4.69 -5.35
C ILE A 69 15.97 -3.82 -5.27
N GLU A 70 16.90 -3.96 -6.23
CA GLU A 70 18.14 -3.19 -6.26
C GLU A 70 17.85 -1.72 -6.58
N GLU A 71 16.99 -1.45 -7.55
CA GLU A 71 16.55 -0.09 -7.89
C GLU A 71 15.79 0.57 -6.73
N PHE A 72 14.91 -0.17 -6.04
CA PHE A 72 14.19 0.34 -4.88
C PHE A 72 15.14 0.61 -3.70
N ALA A 73 16.10 -0.28 -3.43
CA ALA A 73 17.13 -0.05 -2.41
C ALA A 73 18.03 1.14 -2.75
N ASP A 74 18.34 1.34 -4.02
CA ASP A 74 19.07 2.51 -4.51
C ASP A 74 18.25 3.78 -4.30
N LYS A 75 16.97 3.78 -4.64
CA LYS A 75 16.05 4.91 -4.40
C LYS A 75 15.95 5.29 -2.93
N LEU A 76 15.85 4.30 -2.03
CA LEU A 76 15.89 4.53 -0.58
C LEU A 76 17.24 5.15 -0.15
N SER A 77 18.34 4.65 -0.70
CA SER A 77 19.69 5.18 -0.46
C SER A 77 19.80 6.64 -0.89
N GLU A 78 19.33 7.00 -2.10
CA GLU A 78 19.30 8.37 -2.61
C GLU A 78 18.46 9.30 -1.75
N ALA A 79 17.34 8.80 -1.20
CA ALA A 79 16.49 9.53 -0.27
C ALA A 79 17.09 9.71 1.13
N GLY A 80 18.33 9.23 1.35
CA GLY A 80 19.02 9.34 2.63
C GLY A 80 18.48 8.39 3.71
N ILE A 81 17.92 7.25 3.30
CA ILE A 81 17.34 6.25 4.20
C ILE A 81 18.35 5.12 4.43
N ASP A 82 18.56 4.77 5.70
CA ASP A 82 19.37 3.65 6.20
C ASP A 82 18.58 2.87 7.28
N GLU A 83 19.21 1.94 7.98
CA GLU A 83 18.59 1.17 9.07
C GLU A 83 18.20 1.99 10.31
N HIS A 84 18.72 3.22 10.43
CA HIS A 84 18.48 4.10 11.58
C HIS A 84 17.38 5.12 11.33
N THR A 85 17.09 5.40 10.06
CA THR A 85 16.12 6.38 9.59
C THR A 85 14.69 5.95 9.91
N THR A 86 13.86 6.91 10.33
CA THR A 86 12.41 6.75 10.47
C THR A 86 11.74 7.36 9.25
N VAL A 87 11.02 6.54 8.48
CA VAL A 87 10.33 6.96 7.27
C VAL A 87 8.87 7.24 7.56
N ILE A 88 8.40 8.43 7.23
CA ILE A 88 6.99 8.85 7.33
C ILE A 88 6.42 9.03 5.92
N ALA A 89 5.60 8.07 5.49
CA ALA A 89 4.92 8.12 4.21
C ALA A 89 3.57 8.84 4.34
N TYR A 90 3.22 9.67 3.38
CA TYR A 90 1.88 10.25 3.29
C TYR A 90 1.38 10.29 1.84
N ASP A 91 0.07 10.42 1.68
CA ASP A 91 -0.57 10.73 0.40
C ASP A 91 -1.78 11.65 0.63
N SER A 92 -2.63 11.80 -0.37
CA SER A 92 -3.89 12.57 -0.30
C SER A 92 -5.14 11.70 -0.44
N GLN A 93 -5.01 10.38 -0.30
CA GLN A 93 -6.07 9.41 -0.55
C GLN A 93 -6.18 8.38 0.58
N ALA A 94 -6.23 8.87 1.84
CA ALA A 94 -6.39 8.04 3.04
C ALA A 94 -5.37 6.90 3.15
N GLY A 95 -4.13 7.15 2.73
CA GLY A 95 -3.03 6.20 2.85
C GLY A 95 -3.00 5.10 1.79
N ALA A 96 -3.79 5.20 0.71
CA ALA A 96 -3.78 4.22 -0.38
C ALA A 96 -2.37 3.93 -0.93
N ASN A 97 -1.62 4.97 -1.30
CA ASN A 97 -0.29 4.86 -1.90
C ASN A 97 0.81 4.88 -0.85
N ALA A 98 0.63 5.65 0.23
CA ALA A 98 1.56 5.65 1.36
C ALA A 98 1.69 4.25 1.98
N SER A 99 0.60 3.48 2.01
CA SER A 99 0.63 2.09 2.45
C SER A 99 1.43 1.18 1.53
N ARG A 100 1.50 1.47 0.23
CA ARG A 100 2.34 0.71 -0.71
C ARG A 100 3.82 0.91 -0.41
N LEU A 101 4.26 2.14 -0.19
CA LEU A 101 5.63 2.41 0.28
C LEU A 101 5.89 1.75 1.64
N TRP A 102 4.97 1.87 2.60
CA TRP A 102 5.06 1.19 3.89
C TRP A 102 5.26 -0.31 3.73
N TRP A 103 4.47 -0.98 2.88
CA TRP A 103 4.59 -2.41 2.64
C TRP A 103 5.93 -2.76 1.99
N LEU A 104 6.37 -2.01 0.98
CA LEU A 104 7.65 -2.23 0.29
C LEU A 104 8.84 -2.08 1.23
N CYS A 105 8.87 -1.05 2.07
CA CYS A 105 9.91 -0.87 3.09
C CYS A 105 9.98 -2.06 4.05
N ASN A 106 8.84 -2.53 4.56
CA ASN A 106 8.80 -3.74 5.39
C ASN A 106 9.26 -4.98 4.62
N TYR A 107 8.87 -5.11 3.34
CA TYR A 107 9.26 -6.23 2.48
C TYR A 107 10.77 -6.29 2.28
N VAL A 108 11.46 -5.15 2.20
CA VAL A 108 12.93 -5.08 2.15
C VAL A 108 13.60 -4.95 3.52
N GLY A 109 12.86 -5.22 4.60
CA GLY A 109 13.40 -5.34 5.96
C GLY A 109 13.57 -4.04 6.74
N HIS A 110 12.98 -2.93 6.27
CA HIS A 110 12.99 -1.65 6.97
C HIS A 110 11.67 -1.42 7.72
N GLU A 111 11.67 -1.72 9.02
CA GLU A 111 10.48 -1.68 9.88
C GLU A 111 10.14 -0.28 10.42
N LYS A 112 11.10 0.65 10.43
CA LYS A 112 10.92 2.04 10.92
C LYS A 112 10.17 2.92 9.93
N VAL A 113 9.10 2.39 9.36
CA VAL A 113 8.24 3.08 8.40
C VAL A 113 6.82 3.21 8.95
N TYR A 114 6.26 4.41 8.80
CA TYR A 114 4.96 4.78 9.34
C TYR A 114 4.18 5.59 8.31
N ILE A 115 2.86 5.56 8.42
CA ILE A 115 1.95 6.37 7.62
C ILE A 115 1.49 7.57 8.45
N LEU A 116 1.50 8.76 7.86
CA LEU A 116 0.91 9.95 8.45
C LEU A 116 -0.62 9.83 8.44
N ASP A 117 -1.22 9.81 9.63
CA ASP A 117 -2.66 9.63 9.79
C ASP A 117 -3.45 10.80 9.20
N GLY A 118 -4.39 10.51 8.29
CA GLY A 118 -5.12 11.52 7.51
C GLY A 118 -4.30 12.22 6.41
N GLY A 119 -3.01 11.91 6.29
CA GLY A 119 -2.14 12.34 5.18
C GLY A 119 -2.02 13.86 5.01
N PHE A 120 -1.78 14.27 3.76
CA PHE A 120 -1.66 15.68 3.39
C PHE A 120 -2.91 16.53 3.67
N PRO A 121 -4.15 16.02 3.50
CA PRO A 121 -5.36 16.73 3.90
C PRO A 121 -5.33 17.12 5.38
N ALA A 122 -5.08 16.17 6.28
CA ALA A 122 -5.03 16.44 7.71
C ALA A 122 -3.90 17.41 8.08
N TRP A 123 -2.73 17.33 7.43
CA TRP A 123 -1.65 18.31 7.61
C TRP A 123 -2.13 19.74 7.32
N LYS A 124 -2.80 19.94 6.18
CA LYS A 124 -3.33 21.26 5.79
C LYS A 124 -4.48 21.73 6.67
N GLU A 125 -5.37 20.84 7.09
CA GLU A 125 -6.50 21.17 7.99
C GLU A 125 -6.01 21.64 9.36
N ASN A 126 -4.84 21.18 9.82
CA ASN A 126 -4.18 21.67 11.03
C ASN A 126 -3.47 23.03 10.83
N GLY A 127 -3.55 23.64 9.64
CA GLY A 127 -2.94 24.95 9.35
C GLY A 127 -1.42 24.92 9.32
N LEU A 128 -0.82 23.75 9.10
CA LEU A 128 0.64 23.57 9.10
C LEU A 128 1.28 24.02 7.78
N PRO A 129 2.54 24.50 7.81
CA PRO A 129 3.19 25.06 6.64
C PRO A 129 3.39 24.01 5.54
N THR A 130 3.40 24.49 4.30
CA THR A 130 3.81 23.71 3.12
C THR A 130 4.89 24.48 2.38
N THR A 131 5.68 23.78 1.56
CA THR A 131 6.76 24.38 0.77
C THR A 131 6.75 23.82 -0.64
N ALA A 132 7.32 24.57 -1.59
CA ALA A 132 7.68 24.10 -2.93
C ALA A 132 9.20 23.86 -3.05
N GLU A 133 9.96 24.09 -1.98
CA GLU A 133 11.41 23.84 -1.94
C GLU A 133 11.68 22.34 -1.93
N ILE A 134 12.35 21.85 -2.98
CA ILE A 134 12.73 20.45 -3.08
C ILE A 134 13.99 20.22 -2.22
N PRO A 135 13.92 19.38 -1.16
CA PRO A 135 15.05 19.16 -0.29
C PRO A 135 16.15 18.36 -0.99
N VAL A 136 17.39 18.64 -0.61
CA VAL A 136 18.55 17.84 -1.01
C VAL A 136 18.81 16.78 0.05
N ALA A 137 18.70 15.50 -0.31
CA ALA A 137 19.03 14.41 0.57
C ALA A 137 20.51 14.00 0.41
N ILE A 138 21.18 13.76 1.53
CA ILE A 138 22.50 13.13 1.53
C ILE A 138 22.29 11.63 1.41
N ARG A 139 22.79 11.08 0.30
CA ARG A 139 22.73 9.64 0.04
C ARG A 139 23.32 8.84 1.22
N LYS A 140 22.59 7.81 1.65
CA LYS A 140 23.04 6.83 2.64
C LYS A 140 23.20 5.44 2.00
N THR A 141 23.64 4.46 2.78
CA THR A 141 23.69 3.06 2.32
C THR A 141 22.49 2.31 2.87
N PHE A 142 21.57 1.93 1.99
CA PHE A 142 20.48 1.02 2.34
C PHE A 142 20.85 -0.42 1.94
N LYS A 143 20.65 -1.38 2.84
CA LYS A 143 20.84 -2.82 2.56
C LYS A 143 19.50 -3.54 2.67
N ALA A 144 18.98 -3.99 1.53
CA ALA A 144 17.74 -4.75 1.49
C ALA A 144 17.89 -6.11 2.20
N ASN A 145 16.93 -6.46 3.04
CA ASN A 145 16.77 -7.76 3.66
C ASN A 145 15.36 -8.28 3.37
N ILE A 146 15.23 -9.15 2.38
CA ILE A 146 13.93 -9.54 1.83
C ILE A 146 13.13 -10.40 2.81
N GLN A 147 11.87 -10.02 3.00
CA GLN A 147 10.89 -10.69 3.84
C GLN A 147 9.94 -11.52 2.96
N ASP A 148 10.45 -12.58 2.32
CA ASP A 148 9.70 -13.40 1.34
C ASP A 148 8.37 -13.94 1.88
N HIS A 149 8.27 -14.15 3.19
CA HIS A 149 7.05 -14.59 3.85
C HIS A 149 5.87 -13.60 3.72
N MET A 150 6.11 -12.35 3.33
CA MET A 150 5.07 -11.32 3.14
C MET A 150 4.39 -11.38 1.77
N LEU A 151 4.93 -12.13 0.81
CA LEU A 151 4.48 -12.14 -0.58
C LEU A 151 3.96 -13.54 -0.96
N VAL A 152 2.91 -13.58 -1.77
CA VAL A 152 2.42 -14.80 -2.42
C VAL A 152 2.28 -14.58 -3.93
N THR A 153 2.57 -15.62 -4.70
CA THR A 153 2.45 -15.60 -6.17
C THR A 153 1.05 -15.97 -6.62
N MET A 154 0.76 -15.70 -7.89
CA MET A 154 -0.48 -16.11 -8.54
C MET A 154 -0.66 -17.64 -8.47
N GLU A 155 0.41 -18.41 -8.71
CA GLU A 155 0.40 -19.88 -8.67
C GLU A 155 0.02 -20.39 -7.28
N THR A 156 0.60 -19.82 -6.22
CA THR A 156 0.25 -20.18 -4.85
C THR A 156 -1.23 -19.93 -4.56
N VAL A 157 -1.78 -18.79 -4.99
CA VAL A 157 -3.22 -18.49 -4.83
C VAL A 157 -4.07 -19.52 -5.59
N ARG A 158 -3.69 -19.84 -6.83
CA ARG A 158 -4.38 -20.82 -7.67
C ARG A 158 -4.34 -22.22 -7.06
N GLU A 159 -3.21 -22.64 -6.52
CA GLU A 159 -3.05 -23.93 -5.85
C GLU A 159 -3.87 -24.01 -4.56
N ASN A 160 -3.88 -22.96 -3.74
CA ASN A 160 -4.69 -22.89 -2.54
C ASN A 160 -6.19 -23.09 -2.85
N ILE A 161 -6.69 -22.46 -3.91
CA ILE A 161 -8.08 -22.63 -4.36
C ILE A 161 -8.32 -24.07 -4.84
N ARG A 162 -7.44 -24.62 -5.69
CA ARG A 162 -7.58 -25.98 -6.24
C ARG A 162 -7.56 -27.05 -5.15
N ALA A 163 -6.72 -26.87 -4.13
CA ALA A 163 -6.58 -27.79 -3.01
C ALA A 163 -7.68 -27.64 -1.95
N GLY A 164 -8.50 -26.58 -2.01
CA GLY A 164 -9.43 -26.25 -0.94
C GLY A 164 -8.69 -25.94 0.38
N ALA A 165 -7.54 -25.26 0.28
CA ALA A 165 -6.71 -24.93 1.42
C ALA A 165 -7.47 -24.02 2.41
N ASP A 166 -7.18 -24.19 3.70
CA ASP A 166 -7.79 -23.38 4.76
C ASP A 166 -7.09 -22.01 4.88
N VAL A 167 -7.24 -21.17 3.85
CA VAL A 167 -6.69 -19.82 3.77
C VAL A 167 -7.80 -18.78 3.64
N THR A 168 -7.61 -17.61 4.24
CA THR A 168 -8.50 -16.46 4.03
C THR A 168 -7.98 -15.66 2.85
N LEU A 169 -8.79 -15.48 1.80
CA LEU A 169 -8.47 -14.63 0.66
C LEU A 169 -9.33 -13.37 0.71
N ILE A 170 -8.71 -12.19 0.69
CA ILE A 170 -9.39 -10.90 0.82
C ILE A 170 -9.20 -10.06 -0.44
N ASP A 171 -10.31 -9.67 -1.05
CA ASP A 171 -10.34 -8.63 -2.08
C ASP A 171 -10.61 -7.26 -1.44
N SER A 172 -9.67 -6.34 -1.62
CA SER A 172 -9.77 -4.99 -1.04
C SER A 172 -10.45 -3.98 -1.96
N ARG A 173 -10.91 -4.37 -3.16
CA ARG A 173 -11.59 -3.48 -4.11
C ARG A 173 -12.99 -3.09 -3.62
N GLU A 174 -13.57 -2.10 -4.29
CA GLU A 174 -14.96 -1.69 -4.07
C GLU A 174 -15.94 -2.86 -4.30
N PRO A 175 -17.04 -2.95 -3.52
CA PRO A 175 -17.97 -4.07 -3.62
C PRO A 175 -18.52 -4.31 -5.02
N LYS A 176 -18.80 -3.24 -5.79
CA LYS A 176 -19.30 -3.37 -7.17
C LYS A 176 -18.29 -3.99 -8.13
N ARG A 177 -16.99 -3.70 -7.94
CA ARG A 177 -15.90 -4.27 -8.73
C ARG A 177 -15.71 -5.74 -8.41
N TYR A 178 -15.69 -6.06 -7.11
CA TYR A 178 -15.64 -7.43 -6.61
C TYR A 178 -16.83 -8.25 -7.13
N ALA A 179 -18.06 -7.74 -7.01
CA ALA A 179 -19.28 -8.41 -7.48
C ALA A 179 -19.31 -8.63 -8.99
N GLY A 180 -18.51 -7.88 -9.76
CA GLY A 180 -18.48 -7.95 -11.22
C GLY A 180 -19.62 -7.21 -11.90
N VAL A 181 -20.23 -6.25 -11.20
CA VAL A 181 -21.32 -5.38 -11.69
C VAL A 181 -20.77 -4.19 -12.46
N GLU A 182 -19.66 -3.61 -11.98
CA GLU A 182 -19.03 -2.43 -12.57
C GLU A 182 -17.51 -2.62 -12.55
N GLU A 183 -16.89 -2.60 -13.73
CA GLU A 183 -15.43 -2.63 -13.84
C GLU A 183 -14.99 -1.60 -14.87
N LEU A 184 -14.35 -0.54 -14.39
CA LEU A 184 -13.92 0.62 -15.19
C LEU A 184 -12.40 0.64 -15.41
N VAL A 185 -11.65 -0.24 -14.72
CA VAL A 185 -10.19 -0.21 -14.71
C VAL A 185 -9.60 -1.45 -15.38
N ASP A 186 -10.21 -2.61 -15.15
CA ASP A 186 -9.73 -3.91 -15.64
C ASP A 186 -10.60 -4.45 -16.79
N HIS A 187 -10.05 -5.31 -17.64
CA HIS A 187 -10.77 -5.82 -18.81
C HIS A 187 -11.74 -6.99 -18.49
N LYS A 188 -11.67 -7.56 -17.29
CA LYS A 188 -12.62 -8.58 -16.79
C LYS A 188 -13.16 -8.15 -15.42
N ALA A 189 -14.48 -8.24 -15.27
CA ALA A 189 -15.20 -7.97 -14.03
C ALA A 189 -15.40 -9.25 -13.20
N GLY A 190 -15.44 -9.13 -11.88
CA GLY A 190 -15.58 -10.24 -10.93
C GLY A 190 -14.45 -10.27 -9.92
N HIS A 191 -14.25 -11.40 -9.27
CA HIS A 191 -13.24 -11.61 -8.24
C HIS A 191 -12.60 -13.01 -8.32
N ILE A 192 -11.52 -13.20 -7.57
CA ILE A 192 -10.83 -14.50 -7.47
C ILE A 192 -11.75 -15.43 -6.65
N PRO A 193 -12.05 -16.65 -7.13
CA PRO A 193 -12.89 -17.58 -6.38
C PRO A 193 -12.46 -17.74 -4.92
N THR A 194 -13.44 -17.92 -4.03
CA THR A 194 -13.30 -18.01 -2.56
C THR A 194 -12.86 -16.74 -1.84
N ALA A 195 -12.58 -15.64 -2.55
CA ALA A 195 -12.27 -14.38 -1.92
C ALA A 195 -13.48 -13.80 -1.18
N ALA A 196 -13.25 -13.18 -0.03
CA ALA A 196 -14.22 -12.33 0.65
C ALA A 196 -13.90 -10.86 0.37
N ASN A 197 -14.92 -10.02 0.19
CA ASN A 197 -14.71 -8.58 -0.01
C ASN A 197 -14.58 -7.84 1.32
N TYR A 198 -13.45 -7.16 1.49
CA TYR A 198 -13.25 -6.20 2.57
C TYR A 198 -12.70 -4.91 1.97
N PHE A 199 -13.60 -4.03 1.54
CA PHE A 199 -13.22 -2.79 0.88
C PHE A 199 -12.29 -1.95 1.75
N TRP A 200 -11.12 -1.58 1.22
CA TRP A 200 -10.06 -0.96 2.02
C TRP A 200 -10.48 0.35 2.71
N LYS A 201 -11.36 1.16 2.09
CA LYS A 201 -11.83 2.42 2.68
C LYS A 201 -12.70 2.22 3.92
N ASP A 202 -13.29 1.04 4.10
CA ASP A 202 -14.03 0.72 5.33
C ASP A 202 -13.10 0.65 6.55
N GLY A 203 -11.78 0.60 6.34
CA GLY A 203 -10.75 0.74 7.37
C GLY A 203 -10.46 2.18 7.77
N MET A 204 -11.13 3.17 7.18
CA MET A 204 -10.93 4.60 7.43
C MET A 204 -12.16 5.22 8.08
N LEU A 205 -11.95 6.31 8.81
CA LEU A 205 -12.98 7.22 9.26
C LEU A 205 -13.40 8.14 8.10
N GLN A 206 -14.58 8.77 8.21
CA GLN A 206 -15.04 9.73 7.18
C GLN A 206 -14.09 10.92 6.99
N SER A 207 -13.36 11.27 8.05
CA SER A 207 -12.33 12.30 8.07
C SER A 207 -11.00 11.89 7.39
N GLY A 208 -10.89 10.64 6.93
CA GLY A 208 -9.72 10.14 6.20
C GLY A 208 -8.61 9.56 7.08
N GLN A 209 -8.70 9.68 8.41
CA GLN A 209 -7.83 8.94 9.33
C GLN A 209 -8.15 7.44 9.32
N PHE A 210 -7.17 6.63 9.72
CA PHE A 210 -7.38 5.20 9.93
C PHE A 210 -8.29 4.96 11.14
N LYS A 211 -9.16 3.96 11.03
CA LYS A 211 -9.85 3.40 12.21
C LYS A 211 -8.84 2.82 13.19
N ASN A 212 -9.12 2.99 14.47
CA ASN A 212 -8.26 2.53 15.55
C ASN A 212 -8.29 0.99 15.69
N LYS A 213 -7.44 0.46 16.57
CA LYS A 213 -7.31 -0.99 16.80
C LYS A 213 -8.64 -1.69 17.11
N ALA A 214 -9.47 -1.13 17.99
CA ALA A 214 -10.73 -1.76 18.39
C ALA A 214 -11.72 -1.81 17.22
N GLU A 215 -11.81 -0.72 16.45
CA GLU A 215 -12.67 -0.63 15.26
C GLU A 215 -12.21 -1.60 14.15
N GLN A 216 -10.89 -1.78 13.96
CA GLN A 216 -10.38 -2.79 13.02
C GLN A 216 -10.62 -4.23 13.52
N GLN A 217 -10.53 -4.47 14.83
CA GLN A 217 -10.86 -5.77 15.42
C GLN A 217 -12.33 -6.14 15.18
N GLU A 218 -13.24 -5.18 15.34
CA GLU A 218 -14.65 -5.34 15.02
C GLU A 218 -14.86 -5.63 13.53
N ARG A 219 -14.21 -4.84 12.64
CA ARG A 219 -14.31 -5.01 11.19
C ARG A 219 -13.94 -6.42 10.71
N PHE A 220 -12.95 -7.05 11.34
CA PHE A 220 -12.46 -8.39 10.97
C PHE A 220 -12.89 -9.50 11.93
N GLN A 221 -13.88 -9.28 12.80
CA GLN A 221 -14.25 -10.20 13.88
C GLN A 221 -14.67 -11.60 13.42
N HIS A 222 -15.14 -11.74 12.17
CA HIS A 222 -15.58 -13.01 11.59
C HIS A 222 -14.45 -13.81 10.94
N LEU A 223 -13.25 -13.24 10.83
CA LEU A 223 -12.08 -13.91 10.27
C LEU A 223 -11.25 -14.55 11.38
N SER A 224 -10.71 -15.74 11.11
CA SER A 224 -9.79 -16.41 12.03
C SER A 224 -8.39 -15.78 11.93
N LYS A 225 -7.78 -15.46 13.07
CA LYS A 225 -6.41 -14.95 13.17
C LYS A 225 -5.34 -16.02 13.06
N ASP A 226 -5.73 -17.28 13.20
CA ASP A 226 -4.81 -18.44 13.20
C ASP A 226 -4.48 -18.90 11.77
N LYS A 227 -5.29 -18.48 10.79
CA LYS A 227 -5.14 -18.84 9.38
C LYS A 227 -4.23 -17.86 8.65
N GLU A 228 -3.61 -18.34 7.58
CA GLU A 228 -3.00 -17.46 6.60
C GLU A 228 -4.07 -16.56 5.96
N THR A 229 -3.77 -15.27 5.89
CA THR A 229 -4.61 -14.28 5.22
C THR A 229 -3.86 -13.70 4.02
N ILE A 230 -4.35 -13.97 2.82
CA ILE A 230 -3.85 -13.41 1.57
C ILE A 230 -4.72 -12.22 1.19
N VAL A 231 -4.11 -11.08 0.93
CA VAL A 231 -4.81 -9.84 0.57
C VAL A 231 -4.41 -9.42 -0.84
N TYR A 232 -5.39 -9.02 -1.64
CA TYR A 232 -5.19 -8.47 -2.96
C TYR A 232 -6.17 -7.31 -3.23
N CYS A 233 -5.99 -6.61 -4.35
CA CYS A 233 -6.93 -5.59 -4.81
C CYS A 233 -7.00 -5.56 -6.35
N GLY A 234 -6.99 -4.39 -6.99
CA GLY A 234 -6.82 -4.28 -8.44
C GLY A 234 -5.41 -4.66 -8.90
N SER A 235 -4.40 -4.08 -8.26
CA SER A 235 -3.01 -4.11 -8.73
C SER A 235 -1.98 -4.03 -7.59
N GLY A 236 -2.34 -4.47 -6.38
CA GLY A 236 -1.41 -4.59 -5.25
C GLY A 236 -1.13 -3.32 -4.45
N VAL A 237 -1.83 -2.22 -4.74
CA VAL A 237 -1.64 -0.92 -4.06
C VAL A 237 -2.63 -0.79 -2.88
N THR A 238 -3.93 -0.72 -3.16
CA THR A 238 -4.98 -0.60 -2.13
C THR A 238 -5.22 -1.86 -1.29
N ALA A 239 -4.49 -2.95 -1.56
CA ALA A 239 -4.38 -4.09 -0.65
C ALA A 239 -3.54 -3.75 0.60
N CYS A 240 -2.48 -2.95 0.43
CA CYS A 240 -1.57 -2.56 1.51
C CYS A 240 -2.23 -1.85 2.70
N PRO A 241 -3.15 -0.87 2.55
CA PRO A 241 -3.85 -0.30 3.71
C PRO A 241 -4.70 -1.34 4.45
N ASN A 242 -5.23 -2.34 3.74
CA ASN A 242 -5.99 -3.42 4.37
C ASN A 242 -5.08 -4.42 5.10
N ILE A 243 -3.86 -4.68 4.59
CA ILE A 243 -2.82 -5.44 5.29
C ILE A 243 -2.45 -4.74 6.61
N LEU A 244 -2.26 -3.41 6.57
CA LEU A 244 -1.99 -2.63 7.77
C LEU A 244 -3.15 -2.72 8.76
N ALA A 245 -4.40 -2.59 8.29
CA ALA A 245 -5.60 -2.72 9.11
C ALA A 245 -5.72 -4.11 9.78
N LEU A 246 -5.42 -5.19 9.05
CA LEU A 246 -5.39 -6.55 9.59
C LEU A 246 -4.29 -6.70 10.66
N LYS A 247 -3.08 -6.16 10.42
CA LYS A 247 -2.02 -6.15 11.43
C LYS A 247 -2.43 -5.38 12.69
N LEU A 248 -3.09 -4.22 12.55
CA LEU A 248 -3.66 -3.48 13.68
C LEU A 248 -4.71 -4.29 14.45
N ALA A 249 -5.55 -5.04 13.73
CA ALA A 249 -6.55 -5.93 14.33
C ALA A 249 -5.92 -7.16 15.02
N GLY A 250 -4.63 -7.39 14.83
CA GLY A 250 -3.84 -8.43 15.50
C GLY A 250 -3.56 -9.67 14.65
N PHE A 251 -3.86 -9.65 13.35
CA PHE A 251 -3.49 -10.73 12.44
C PHE A 251 -1.97 -10.71 12.21
N GLN A 252 -1.33 -11.88 12.33
CA GLN A 252 0.12 -12.01 12.21
C GLN A 252 0.55 -12.54 10.85
N ASN A 253 -0.17 -13.54 10.32
CA ASN A 253 0.14 -14.19 9.04
C ASN A 253 -0.65 -13.54 7.89
N VAL A 254 -0.30 -12.30 7.55
CA VAL A 254 -0.93 -11.52 6.48
C VAL A 254 0.05 -11.32 5.32
N LYS A 255 -0.33 -11.80 4.13
CA LYS A 255 0.50 -11.78 2.92
C LYS A 255 -0.17 -10.97 1.82
N LEU A 256 0.64 -10.37 0.94
CA LEU A 256 0.19 -9.66 -0.24
C LEU A 256 0.27 -10.58 -1.46
N TYR A 257 -0.80 -10.66 -2.25
CA TYR A 257 -0.71 -11.06 -3.66
C TYR A 257 -0.55 -9.79 -4.51
N ALA A 258 0.70 -9.43 -4.82
CA ALA A 258 1.03 -8.11 -5.36
C ALA A 258 0.47 -7.88 -6.77
N GLY A 259 0.50 -8.90 -7.63
CA GLY A 259 -0.07 -8.80 -8.98
C GLY A 259 -1.59 -8.58 -8.97
N SER A 260 -2.26 -9.09 -7.93
CA SER A 260 -3.66 -8.82 -7.62
C SER A 260 -4.60 -9.16 -8.79
N TRP A 261 -5.75 -8.50 -8.89
CA TRP A 261 -6.75 -8.80 -9.91
C TRP A 261 -6.21 -8.70 -11.34
N SER A 262 -5.45 -7.65 -11.68
CA SER A 262 -4.87 -7.52 -13.04
C SER A 262 -3.98 -8.69 -13.43
N ASP A 263 -3.17 -9.18 -12.49
CA ASP A 263 -2.32 -10.33 -12.75
C ASP A 263 -3.17 -11.58 -12.89
N TRP A 264 -4.13 -11.79 -11.99
CA TRP A 264 -5.02 -12.94 -12.03
C TRP A 264 -5.73 -13.09 -13.38
N ILE A 265 -6.28 -11.99 -13.91
CA ILE A 265 -7.05 -12.01 -15.15
C ILE A 265 -6.19 -12.06 -16.42
N SER A 266 -4.88 -11.82 -16.29
CA SER A 266 -3.93 -11.94 -17.40
C SER A 266 -3.72 -13.39 -17.83
N TYR A 267 -3.96 -14.35 -16.93
CA TYR A 267 -3.94 -15.78 -17.22
C TYR A 267 -5.32 -16.26 -17.70
N PRO A 268 -5.49 -16.67 -18.97
CA PRO A 268 -6.80 -17.06 -19.50
C PRO A 268 -7.46 -18.24 -18.78
N GLU A 269 -6.66 -19.13 -18.18
CA GLU A 269 -7.09 -20.33 -17.47
C GLU A 269 -7.56 -20.09 -16.04
N ASN A 270 -7.32 -18.89 -15.50
CA ASN A 270 -7.75 -18.53 -14.16
C ASN A 270 -9.27 -18.36 -14.09
N GLN A 271 -9.88 -19.03 -13.12
CA GLN A 271 -11.31 -18.94 -12.87
C GLN A 271 -11.68 -17.57 -12.30
N ILE A 272 -12.88 -17.11 -12.61
CA ILE A 272 -13.44 -15.83 -12.16
C ILE A 272 -14.81 -16.11 -11.56
N ALA A 273 -15.03 -15.60 -10.35
CA ALA A 273 -16.32 -15.61 -9.69
C ALA A 273 -17.00 -14.23 -9.78
N LYS A 274 -18.32 -14.21 -9.60
CA LYS A 274 -19.16 -13.01 -9.52
C LYS A 274 -20.20 -13.24 -8.42
N GLU A 275 -20.70 -12.16 -7.85
CA GLU A 275 -21.85 -12.23 -6.95
C GLU A 275 -23.14 -12.21 -7.78
N ASP A 276 -24.18 -12.87 -7.27
CA ASP A 276 -25.51 -12.93 -7.89
C ASP A 276 -26.30 -11.61 -7.75
#